data_AF-A0A354YWB3-F1
#
_entry.id   AF-A0A354YWB3-F1
#
_cell.length_a   1.000
_cell.length_b   1.000
_cell.length_c   1.000
_cell.angle_alpha   90.00
_cell.angle_beta   90.00
_cell.angle_gamma   90.00
#
_symmetry.space_group_name_H-M   'P 1'
#
loop_
_entity.id
_entity.type
_entity.pdbx_description
1 polymer ?
#
loop_
_entity_poly.entity_id
_entity_poly.type
_entity_poly.pdbx_seq_one_letter_code
_entity_poly.pdbx_strand_id
1 'polypeptide(L)' 'ALSQRIVDYREANGAFEKIEDIKNVSGIGEKKFEAIKEHITVR' A
#
# COMPACT_ATOMS: atom_id res chain seq x y z
N ALA A 1 -1.41 12.98 -2.83
CA ALA A 1 0.02 12.73 -2.52
C ALA A 1 0.31 11.30 -2.04
N LEU A 2 -0.52 10.68 -1.17
CA LEU A 2 -0.32 9.26 -0.80
C LEU A 2 -0.77 8.31 -1.91
N SER A 3 -1.90 8.62 -2.55
CA SER A 3 -2.46 7.88 -3.70
C SER A 3 -1.47 7.74 -4.85
N GLN A 4 -0.72 8.78 -5.20
CA GLN A 4 0.29 8.72 -6.26
C GLN A 4 1.38 7.67 -5.93
N ARG A 5 1.89 7.67 -4.70
CA ARG A 5 2.94 6.74 -4.27
C ARG A 5 2.49 5.28 -4.31
N ILE A 6 1.21 5.01 -4.07
CA ILE A 6 0.64 3.66 -4.21
C ILE A 6 0.65 3.23 -5.68
N VAL A 7 0.30 4.13 -6.60
CA VAL A 7 0.35 3.88 -8.04
C VAL A 7 1.79 3.68 -8.50
N ASP A 8 2.70 4.59 -8.13
CA ASP A 8 4.11 4.52 -8.50
C ASP A 8 4.76 3.22 -7.98
N TYR A 9 4.45 2.81 -6.74
CA TYR A 9 4.94 1.55 -6.18
C TYR A 9 4.42 0.35 -6.98
N ARG A 10 3.14 0.37 -7.37
CA ARG A 10 2.52 -0.69 -8.16
C ARG A 10 3.08 -0.75 -9.59
N GLU A 11 3.43 0.38 -10.18
CA GLU A 11 4.05 0.43 -11.50
C GLU A 11 5.50 -0.07 -11.47
N ALA A 12 6.24 0.24 -10.40
CA ALA A 12 7.64 -0.17 -10.24
C ALA A 12 7.82 -1.62 -9.78
N ASN A 13 6.96 -2.11 -8.87
CA ASN A 13 7.09 -3.43 -8.24
C ASN A 13 6.07 -4.45 -8.77
N GLY A 14 5.03 -4.00 -9.47
CA GLY A 14 3.92 -4.84 -9.89
C GLY A 14 2.73 -4.81 -8.94
N ALA A 15 1.77 -5.71 -9.14
CA ALA A 15 0.60 -5.80 -8.30
C ALA A 15 0.96 -6.15 -6.85
N PHE A 16 0.21 -5.61 -5.88
CA PHE A 16 0.34 -5.97 -4.47
C PHE A 16 -0.10 -7.42 -4.29
N GLU A 17 0.80 -8.30 -3.83
CA GLU A 17 0.46 -9.70 -3.56
C GLU A 17 -0.15 -9.85 -2.17
N LYS A 18 0.27 -8.99 -1.23
CA LYS A 18 -0.20 -8.98 0.15
C LYS A 18 -0.63 -7.58 0.56
N ILE A 19 -1.58 -7.50 1.48
CA ILE A 19 -1.95 -6.21 2.09
C ILE A 19 -0.73 -5.55 2.75
N GLU A 20 0.21 -6.34 3.25
CA GLU A 20 1.43 -5.87 3.91
C GLU A 20 2.36 -5.11 2.97
N ASP A 21 2.31 -5.37 1.66
CA ASP A 21 3.14 -4.67 0.67
C ASP A 21 2.82 -3.17 0.61
N ILE A 22 1.60 -2.78 1.00
CA ILE A 22 1.23 -1.37 1.13
C ILE A 22 2.08 -0.65 2.19
N LYS A 23 2.64 -1.36 3.19
CA LYS A 23 3.58 -0.77 4.16
C LYS A 23 4.90 -0.35 3.52
N ASN A 24 5.27 -0.96 2.39
CA ASN A 24 6.47 -0.58 1.64
C ASN A 24 6.27 0.74 0.88
N VAL A 25 5.02 1.21 0.73
CA VAL A 25 4.74 2.51 0.15
C VAL A 25 5.17 3.61 1.11
N SER A 26 6.14 4.41 0.66
CA SER A 26 6.68 5.51 1.46
C SER A 26 5.55 6.44 1.94
N GLY A 27 5.43 6.66 3.25
CA GLY A 27 4.36 7.46 3.88
C GLY A 27 3.16 6.67 4.39
N ILE A 28 3.13 5.35 4.21
CA ILE A 28 2.25 4.42 4.92
C ILE A 28 3.05 3.77 6.05
N GLY A 29 3.06 4.42 7.22
CA GLY A 29 3.57 3.80 8.44
C GLY A 29 2.55 2.85 9.07
N GLU A 30 2.97 2.11 10.10
CA GLU A 30 2.13 1.11 10.79
C GLU A 30 0.77 1.66 11.23
N LYS A 31 0.73 2.86 11.83
CA LYS A 31 -0.54 3.48 12.26
C LYS A 31 -1.53 3.69 11.12
N LYS A 32 -1.02 4.12 9.95
CA LYS A 32 -1.87 4.34 8.78
C LYS A 32 -2.29 3.02 8.18
N PHE A 33 -1.36 2.07 8.07
CA PHE A 33 -1.64 0.71 7.61
C PHE A 33 -2.74 0.07 8.46
N GLU A 34 -2.62 0.08 9.78
CA GLU A 34 -3.62 -0.51 10.69
C GLU A 34 -5.02 0.09 10.52
N ALA A 35 -5.11 1.40 10.22
CA ALA A 35 -6.38 2.06 9.97
C ALA A 35 -7.02 1.72 8.60
N ILE A 36 -6.22 1.27 7.63
CA ILE A 36 -6.70 0.98 6.26
C ILE A 36 -6.62 -0.50 5.89
N LYS A 37 -5.97 -1.36 6.69
CA LYS A 37 -5.74 -2.79 6.39
C LYS A 37 -7.04 -3.54 6.16
N GLU A 38 -8.09 -3.19 6.88
CA GLU A 38 -9.41 -3.81 6.75
C GLU A 38 -10.17 -3.33 5.50
N HIS A 39 -9.75 -2.20 4.93
CA HIS A 39 -10.30 -1.65 3.69
C HIS A 39 -9.48 -2.02 2.45
N ILE A 40 -8.32 -2.66 2.62
CA ILE A 40 -7.49 -3.13 1.52
C ILE A 40 -7.83 -4.59 1.24
N THR A 41 -8.05 -4.91 -0.02
CA THR A 41 -8.21 -6.29 -0.48
C THR A 41 -7.29 -6.50 -1.67
N VAL A 42 -6.44 -7.51 -1.59
CA VAL A 42 -5.63 -8.02 -2.70
C VAL A 42 -6.35 -9.26 -3.25
N ARG A 43 -6.38 -9.42 -4.58
CA ARG A 43 -7.06 -10.51 -5.29
C ARG A 43 -6.08 -11.25 -6.17
#